data_AF-A0A0R2JQ13-F1
#
_entry.id   AF-A0A0R2JQ13-F1
#
_cell.length_a   1.000
_cell.length_b   1.000
_cell.length_c   1.000
_cell.angle_alpha   90.00
_cell.angle_beta   90.00
_cell.angle_gamma   90.00
#
_symmetry.space_group_name_H-M   'P 1'
#
loop_
_entity.id
_entity.type
_entity.pdbx_description
1 polymer ?
#
loop_
_entity_poly.entity_id
_entity_poly.type
_entity_poly.pdbx_seq_one_letter_code
_entity_poly.pdbx_strand_id
1 'polypeptide(L)'
;MDVLQHMAQSFDKGWTSHYYMLLVGLVFADLFLGFSRAISLKKFNSTIGLAGITKHVTVLVVPMLLYPFVDVMGYGSVADGIIAFLALSEGGSVLENWIAMGLPFKEEWRRFFDEKKLEQKERVGTVHTDEELPHENDKRL
;
A
#
# COMPACT_ATOMS: atom_id res chain seq x y z
N MET A 1 22.27 -0.98 31.95
CA MET A 1 21.96 -0.27 30.69
C MET A 1 20.48 0.04 30.75
N ASP A 2 20.10 1.32 30.65
CA ASP A 2 18.72 1.74 30.87
C ASP A 2 17.80 1.23 29.75
N VAL A 3 16.54 0.90 30.06
CA VAL A 3 15.55 0.40 29.08
C VAL A 3 15.42 1.33 27.87
N LEU A 4 15.54 2.64 28.08
CA LEU A 4 15.53 3.64 27.01
C LEU A 4 16.70 3.47 26.04
N GLN A 5 17.87 3.07 26.53
CA GLN A 5 19.04 2.84 25.71
C GLN A 5 18.88 1.57 24.86
N HIS A 6 18.27 0.51 25.40
CA HIS A 6 17.91 -0.68 24.63
C HIS A 6 16.88 -0.36 23.54
N MET A 7 15.85 0.43 23.86
CA MET A 7 14.84 0.86 22.88
C MET A 7 15.46 1.67 21.74
N ALA A 8 16.37 2.60 22.04
CA ALA A 8 17.09 3.37 21.04
C ALA A 8 17.96 2.47 20.14
N GLN A 9 18.68 1.51 20.72
CA GLN A 9 19.46 0.54 19.94
C GLN A 9 18.59 -0.33 19.02
N SER A 10 17.45 -0.80 19.50
CA SER A 10 16.50 -1.57 18.69
C SER A 10 15.89 -0.73 17.57
N PHE A 11 15.65 0.57 17.81
CA PHE A 11 15.22 1.51 16.77
C PHE A 11 16.29 1.68 15.69
N ASP A 12 17.55 1.92 16.07
CA ASP A 12 18.65 2.06 15.11
C ASP A 12 18.85 0.78 14.29
N LYS A 13 18.68 -0.38 14.91
CA LYS A 13 18.71 -1.69 14.24
C LYS A 13 17.58 -1.81 13.20
N GLY A 14 16.36 -1.41 13.55
CA GLY A 14 15.22 -1.41 12.62
C GLY A 14 15.44 -0.47 11.43
N TRP A 15 15.92 0.75 11.71
CA TRP A 15 16.21 1.77 10.69
C TRP A 15 17.27 1.32 9.69
N THR A 16 18.32 0.64 10.19
CA THR A 16 19.43 0.14 9.38
C THR A 16 19.22 -1.28 8.86
N SER A 17 18.05 -1.88 9.10
CA SER A 17 17.71 -3.20 8.58
C SER A 17 17.56 -3.16 7.05
N HIS A 18 18.17 -4.12 6.36
CA HIS A 18 18.07 -4.26 4.90
C HIS A 18 16.63 -4.39 4.43
N TYR A 19 15.77 -5.05 5.22
CA TYR A 19 14.35 -5.22 4.90
C TYR A 19 13.61 -3.88 4.94
N TYR A 20 13.94 -3.03 5.91
CA TYR A 20 13.34 -1.70 6.03
C TYR A 20 13.81 -0.78 4.91
N MET A 21 15.10 -0.81 4.55
CA MET A 21 15.60 -0.07 3.38
C MET A 21 14.93 -0.51 2.08
N LEU A 22 14.69 -1.81 1.91
CA LEU A 22 13.98 -2.35 0.76
C LEU A 22 12.52 -1.89 0.73
N LEU A 23 11.84 -1.87 1.88
CA LEU A 23 10.49 -1.32 2.00
C LEU A 23 10.44 0.16 1.59
N VAL A 24 11.36 0.97 2.12
CA VAL A 24 11.49 2.40 1.75
C VAL A 24 11.71 2.54 0.26
N GLY A 25 12.64 1.78 -0.33
CA GLY A 25 12.90 1.80 -1.77
C GLY A 25 11.68 1.47 -2.62
N LEU A 26 10.90 0.45 -2.23
CA LEU A 26 9.67 0.08 -2.93
C LEU A 26 8.58 1.15 -2.82
N VAL A 27 8.41 1.73 -1.64
CA VAL A 27 7.46 2.85 -1.45
C VAL A 27 7.85 4.06 -2.31
N PHE A 28 9.14 4.40 -2.36
CA PHE A 28 9.62 5.48 -3.23
C PHE A 28 9.40 5.18 -4.71
N ALA A 29 9.69 3.95 -5.14
CA ALA A 29 9.40 3.51 -6.50
C ALA A 29 7.91 3.63 -6.79
N ASP A 30 7.03 3.20 -5.88
CA ASP A 30 5.60 3.23 -6.10
C ASP A 30 5.04 4.65 -6.21
N LEU A 31 5.49 5.56 -5.34
CA LEU A 31 5.16 6.98 -5.42
C LEU A 31 5.61 7.58 -6.75
N PHE A 32 6.82 7.24 -7.21
CA PHE A 32 7.35 7.74 -8.47
C PHE A 32 6.56 7.22 -9.68
N LEU A 33 6.23 5.93 -9.72
CA LEU A 33 5.47 5.33 -10.81
C LEU A 33 4.00 5.81 -10.79
N GLY A 34 3.42 5.94 -9.60
CA GLY A 34 2.07 6.46 -9.39
C GLY A 34 1.95 7.92 -9.85
N PHE A 35 2.95 8.75 -9.53
CA PHE A 35 3.02 10.13 -10.01
C PHE A 35 3.23 10.20 -11.54
N SER A 36 4.11 9.37 -12.09
CA SER A 36 4.33 9.27 -13.54
C SER A 36 3.04 8.91 -14.29
N ARG A 37 2.29 7.92 -13.77
CA ARG A 37 0.97 7.54 -14.29
C ARG A 37 -0.03 8.70 -14.24
N ALA A 38 -0.06 9.46 -13.14
CA ALA A 38 -0.96 10.61 -13.00
C ALA A 38 -0.68 11.71 -14.03
N ILE A 39 0.61 11.96 -14.33
CA ILE A 39 1.02 12.89 -15.40
C ILE A 39 0.57 12.37 -16.77
N SER A 40 0.86 11.11 -17.10
CA SER A 40 0.47 10.51 -18.38
C SER A 40 -1.04 10.55 -18.64
N LEU A 41 -1.85 10.37 -17.58
CA LEU A 41 -3.32 10.37 -17.67
C LEU A 41 -3.95 11.77 -17.54
N LYS A 42 -3.16 12.84 -17.32
CA LYS A 42 -3.62 14.24 -17.13
C LYS A 42 -4.75 14.43 -16.11
N LYS A 43 -4.96 13.49 -15.20
CA LYS A 43 -6.01 13.52 -14.16
C LYS A 43 -5.35 13.67 -12.80
N PHE A 44 -4.90 14.88 -12.48
CA PHE A 44 -4.39 15.20 -11.15
C PHE A 44 -5.56 15.62 -10.26
N ASN A 45 -5.92 14.79 -9.30
CA ASN A 45 -6.84 15.17 -8.23
C ASN A 45 -6.09 15.06 -6.91
N SER A 46 -5.95 16.19 -6.20
CA SER A 46 -5.22 16.29 -4.94
C SER A 46 -5.73 15.33 -3.87
N THR A 47 -7.03 15.00 -3.90
CA THR A 47 -7.65 14.02 -2.98
C THR A 47 -7.10 12.61 -3.20
N ILE A 48 -6.89 12.22 -4.47
CA ILE A 48 -6.36 10.91 -4.85
C ILE A 48 -4.86 10.83 -4.50
N GLY A 49 -4.11 11.92 -4.77
CA GLY A 49 -2.70 12.00 -4.42
C GLY A 49 -2.44 11.92 -2.92
N LEU A 50 -3.23 12.63 -2.11
CA LEU A 50 -3.11 12.61 -0.65
C LEU A 50 -3.43 11.23 -0.08
N ALA A 51 -4.52 10.60 -0.54
CA ALA A 51 -4.89 9.26 -0.10
C ALA A 51 -3.78 8.22 -0.38
N GLY A 52 -3.14 8.30 -1.55
CA GLY A 52 -1.98 7.47 -1.89
C GLY A 52 -0.80 7.69 -0.93
N ILE A 53 -0.44 8.96 -0.69
CA ILE A 53 0.65 9.31 0.24
C ILE A 53 0.35 8.79 1.65
N THR A 54 -0.89 8.94 2.15
CA THR A 54 -1.27 8.45 3.48
C THR A 54 -1.05 6.95 3.62
N LYS A 55 -1.40 6.15 2.60
CA LYS A 55 -1.14 4.69 2.60
C LYS A 55 0.35 4.41 2.75
N HIS A 56 1.18 5.02 1.91
CA HIS A 56 2.62 4.81 1.91
C HIS A 56 3.30 5.24 3.22
N VAL A 57 2.91 6.39 3.77
CA VAL A 57 3.40 6.87 5.06
C VAL A 57 3.04 5.88 6.18
N THR A 58 1.81 5.35 6.17
CA THR A 58 1.37 4.38 7.18
C THR A 58 2.22 3.11 7.14
N VAL A 59 2.48 2.59 5.94
CA VAL A 59 3.29 1.38 5.75
C VAL A 59 4.74 1.56 6.19
N LEU A 60 5.29 2.78 6.16
CA LEU A 60 6.64 3.06 6.68
C LEU A 60 6.65 3.28 8.19
N VAL A 61 5.74 4.10 8.69
CA VAL A 61 5.76 4.57 10.09
C VAL A 61 5.36 3.46 11.08
N VAL A 62 4.29 2.70 10.77
CA VAL A 62 3.77 1.68 11.68
C VAL A 62 4.80 0.61 12.03
N PRO A 63 5.47 -0.07 11.07
CA PRO A 63 6.46 -1.08 11.42
C PRO A 63 7.68 -0.47 12.12
N MET A 64 8.07 0.77 11.79
CA MET A 64 9.19 1.45 12.44
C MET A 64 8.91 1.72 13.92
N LEU A 65 7.69 2.12 14.27
CA LEU A 65 7.28 2.31 15.66
C LEU A 65 7.18 0.98 16.41
N LEU A 66 6.78 -0.10 15.73
CA LEU A 66 6.57 -1.41 16.35
C LEU A 66 7.88 -2.18 16.55
N TYR A 67 8.86 -2.01 15.68
CA TYR A 67 10.11 -2.78 15.67
C TYR A 67 10.83 -2.80 17.02
N PRO A 68 11.05 -1.66 17.71
CA PRO A 68 11.77 -1.66 18.99
C PRO A 68 11.08 -2.49 20.06
N PHE A 69 9.75 -2.50 20.10
CA PHE A 69 8.98 -3.28 21.07
C PHE A 69 9.15 -4.78 20.85
N VAL A 70 9.05 -5.22 19.60
CA VAL A 70 9.17 -6.64 19.23
C VAL A 70 10.60 -7.14 19.40
N ASP A 71 11.59 -6.30 19.09
CA ASP A 71 13.01 -6.62 19.24
C ASP A 71 13.43 -6.71 20.72
N VAL A 72 12.97 -5.78 21.57
CA VAL A 72 13.22 -5.83 23.03
C VAL A 72 12.58 -7.05 23.68
N MET A 73 11.46 -7.57 23.14
CA MET A 73 10.87 -8.84 23.57
C MET A 73 11.66 -10.08 23.11
N GLY A 74 12.73 -9.91 22.33
CA GLY A 74 13.56 -10.99 21.79
C GLY A 74 13.10 -11.56 20.46
N TYR A 75 12.10 -10.93 19.81
CA TYR A 75 11.50 -11.42 18.56
C TYR A 75 11.88 -10.57 17.33
N GLY A 76 13.06 -9.94 17.31
CA GLY A 76 13.49 -9.05 16.22
C GLY A 76 13.39 -9.67 14.81
N SER A 77 13.68 -10.97 14.66
CA SER A 77 13.54 -11.68 13.38
C SER A 77 12.08 -11.76 12.89
N VAL A 78 11.11 -11.79 13.80
CA VAL A 78 9.69 -11.72 13.45
C VAL A 78 9.34 -10.32 12.92
N ALA A 79 9.89 -9.27 13.54
CA ALA A 79 9.72 -7.90 13.06
C ALA A 79 10.32 -7.71 11.66
N ASP A 80 11.52 -8.25 11.41
CA ASP A 80 12.13 -8.27 10.07
C ASP A 80 11.25 -9.01 9.05
N GLY A 81 10.68 -10.16 9.44
CA GLY A 81 9.76 -10.93 8.60
C GLY A 81 8.48 -10.17 8.25
N ILE A 82 7.90 -9.43 9.21
CA ILE A 82 6.73 -8.57 8.98
C ILE A 82 7.09 -7.44 8.02
N ILE A 83 8.25 -6.79 8.20
CA ILE A 83 8.71 -5.72 7.30
C ILE A 83 8.93 -6.27 5.89
N ALA A 84 9.55 -7.45 5.75
CA ALA A 84 9.74 -8.09 4.46
C ALA A 84 8.41 -8.41 3.77
N PHE A 85 7.41 -8.87 4.52
CA PHE A 85 6.06 -9.10 4.00
C PHE A 85 5.38 -7.80 3.54
N LEU A 86 5.48 -6.73 4.32
CA LEU A 86 4.99 -5.40 3.91
C LEU A 86 5.70 -4.92 2.65
N ALA A 87 6.99 -5.20 2.53
CA ALA A 87 7.75 -4.81 1.35
C ALA A 87 7.29 -5.59 0.11
N LEU A 88 7.02 -6.89 0.22
CA LEU A 88 6.42 -7.67 -0.86
C LEU A 88 5.03 -7.14 -1.26
N SER A 89 4.23 -6.70 -0.29
CA SER A 89 2.94 -6.05 -0.55
C SER A 89 3.10 -4.75 -1.36
N GLU A 90 4.03 -3.87 -0.97
CA GLU A 90 4.32 -2.64 -1.71
C GLU A 90 4.93 -2.93 -3.09
N GLY A 91 5.73 -3.99 -3.23
CA GLY A 91 6.23 -4.47 -4.52
C GLY A 91 5.10 -4.83 -5.50
N GLY A 92 3.97 -5.35 -5.00
CA GLY A 92 2.77 -5.57 -5.82
C GLY A 92 2.18 -4.26 -6.37
N SER A 93 2.19 -3.20 -5.57
CA SER A 93 1.72 -1.86 -5.96
C SER A 93 2.62 -1.24 -7.04
N VAL A 94 3.95 -1.36 -6.87
CA VAL A 94 4.95 -0.97 -7.87
C VAL A 94 4.69 -1.67 -9.20
N LEU A 95 4.47 -2.99 -9.16
CA LEU A 95 4.17 -3.78 -10.36
C LEU A 95 2.86 -3.36 -11.03
N GLU A 96 1.82 -3.04 -10.26
CA GLU A 96 0.56 -2.54 -10.81
C GLU A 96 0.78 -1.22 -11.56
N ASN A 97 1.51 -0.28 -10.98
CA ASN A 97 1.83 1.00 -11.63
C ASN A 97 2.75 0.81 -12.84
N TRP A 98 3.71 -0.13 -12.78
CA TRP A 98 4.57 -0.50 -13.89
C TRP A 98 3.77 -1.02 -15.10
N ILE A 99 2.85 -1.96 -14.85
CA ILE A 99 1.97 -2.54 -15.88
C ILE A 99 1.03 -1.47 -16.43
N ALA A 100 0.47 -0.61 -15.58
CA ALA A 100 -0.44 0.46 -15.98
C ALA A 100 0.22 1.52 -16.90
N MET A 101 1.54 1.69 -16.81
CA MET A 101 2.29 2.56 -17.73
C MET A 101 2.60 1.89 -19.08
N GLY A 102 2.22 0.63 -19.29
CA GLY A 102 2.43 -0.10 -20.53
C GLY A 102 3.86 -0.63 -20.72
N LEU A 103 4.65 -0.68 -19.66
CA LEU A 103 6.00 -1.25 -19.69
C LEU A 103 5.95 -2.76 -19.97
N PRO A 104 7.00 -3.34 -20.59
CA PRO A 104 6.98 -4.73 -21.00
C PRO A 104 6.80 -5.67 -19.80
N PHE A 105 5.70 -6.41 -19.82
CA PHE A 105 5.37 -7.42 -18.83
C PHE A 105 4.71 -8.63 -19.50
N LYS A 106 4.88 -9.82 -18.93
CA LYS A 106 4.27 -11.06 -19.42
C LYS A 106 2.75 -10.97 -19.37
N GLU A 107 2.08 -11.48 -20.41
CA GLU A 107 0.62 -11.34 -20.60
C GLU A 107 -0.20 -11.97 -19.46
N GLU A 108 0.24 -13.12 -18.95
CA GLU A 108 -0.38 -13.84 -17.84
C GLU A 108 -0.55 -12.96 -16.59
N TRP A 109 0.47 -12.18 -16.28
CA TRP A 109 0.46 -11.32 -15.11
C TRP A 109 -0.38 -10.07 -15.34
N ARG A 110 -0.43 -9.53 -16.56
CA ARG A 110 -1.33 -8.40 -16.87
C ARG A 110 -2.79 -8.78 -16.56
N ARG A 111 -3.20 -9.96 -17.01
CA ARG A 111 -4.55 -10.51 -16.74
C ARG A 111 -4.84 -10.62 -15.25
N PHE A 112 -3.90 -11.15 -14.46
CA PHE A 112 -4.06 -11.25 -13.02
C PHE A 112 -4.30 -9.89 -12.33
N PHE A 113 -3.58 -8.84 -12.74
CA PHE A 113 -3.80 -7.50 -12.18
C PHE A 113 -5.09 -6.84 -12.70
N ASP A 114 -5.48 -7.10 -13.95
CA ASP A 114 -6.72 -6.58 -14.52
C ASP A 114 -7.96 -7.24 -13.89
N GLU A 115 -7.93 -8.56 -13.66
CA GLU A 115 -8.96 -9.30 -12.93
C GLU A 115 -9.17 -8.73 -11.52
N LYS A 116 -8.08 -8.51 -10.78
CA LYS A 116 -8.14 -7.87 -9.45
C LYS A 116 -8.78 -6.49 -9.47
N LYS A 117 -8.54 -5.69 -10.51
CA LYS A 117 -9.17 -4.36 -10.68
C LYS A 117 -10.66 -4.48 -10.95
N LEU A 118 -11.08 -5.47 -11.73
CA LEU A 118 -12.50 -5.73 -12.00
C LEU A 118 -13.22 -6.14 -10.71
N GLU A 119 -12.66 -7.09 -9.95
CA GLU A 119 -13.23 -7.51 -8.65
C GLU A 119 -13.36 -6.34 -7.66
N GLN A 120 -12.36 -5.46 -7.60
CA GLN A 120 -12.43 -4.26 -6.77
C GLN A 120 -13.53 -3.30 -7.22
N LYS A 121 -13.69 -3.09 -8.52
CA LYS A 121 -14.73 -2.21 -9.07
C LYS A 121 -16.12 -2.76 -8.84
N GLU A 122 -16.30 -4.09 -8.95
CA GLU A 122 -17.55 -4.76 -8.65
C GLU A 122 -17.92 -4.64 -7.16
N ARG A 123 -16.99 -4.90 -6.24
CA ARG A 123 -17.24 -4.72 -4.80
C ARG A 123 -17.61 -3.29 -4.41
N VAL A 124 -16.99 -2.30 -5.03
CA VAL A 124 -17.33 -0.88 -4.77
C VAL A 124 -18.67 -0.50 -5.42
N GLY A 125 -19.00 -1.08 -6.58
CA GLY A 125 -20.28 -0.88 -7.26
C GLY A 125 -21.46 -1.47 -6.50
N THR A 126 -21.32 -2.66 -5.91
CA THR A 126 -22.40 -3.29 -5.12
C THR A 126 -22.72 -2.49 -3.85
N VAL A 127 -21.72 -1.92 -3.18
CA VAL A 127 -21.91 -1.12 -1.94
C VAL A 127 -22.70 0.18 -2.19
N HIS A 128 -22.69 0.72 -3.41
CA HIS A 128 -23.47 1.92 -3.76
C HIS A 128 -24.81 1.63 -4.44
N THR A 129 -25.15 0.37 -4.71
CA THR A 129 -26.44 0.01 -5.35
C THR A 129 -27.50 -0.45 -4.32
N ASP A 130 -27.12 -0.55 -3.04
CA ASP A 130 -28.03 -0.94 -1.95
C ASP A 130 -28.87 0.24 -1.39
N GLU A 131 -28.70 1.46 -1.89
CA GLU A 131 -29.67 2.54 -1.66
C GLU A 131 -30.78 2.47 -2.72
N GLU A 132 -31.90 1.88 -2.31
CA GLU A 132 -33.14 1.72 -3.07
C GLU A 132 -33.53 3.00 -3.83
N LEU A 133 -33.72 2.88 -5.15
CA LEU A 133 -34.48 3.86 -5.93
C LEU A 133 -35.88 3.97 -5.31
N PRO A 134 -36.38 5.19 -5.01
CA PRO A 134 -37.73 5.33 -4.48
C PRO A 134 -38.70 4.77 -5.52
N HIS A 135 -39.47 3.76 -5.11
CA HIS A 135 -40.47 3.13 -5.95
C HIS A 135 -41.41 4.19 -6.56
N GLU A 136 -41.22 4.45 -7.85
CA GLU A 136 -42.11 5.25 -8.68
C GLU A 136 -43.40 4.46 -8.95
N ASN A 137 -44.21 4.22 -7.93
CA ASN A 137 -45.59 3.77 -8.14
C ASN A 137 -46.57 4.09 -7.00
N ASP A 138 -46.46 5.28 -6.40
CA ASP A 138 -47.50 5.80 -5.50
C ASP A 138 -48.03 7.17 -5.97
N LYS A 139 -48.51 7.22 -7.21
CA LYS A 139 -49.30 8.35 -7.74
C LYS A 139 -50.56 7.94 -8.49
N ARG A 140 -51.05 6.73 -8.25
CA ARG A 140 -52.37 6.30 -8.71
C ARG A 140 -52.98 5.36 -7.68
N LEU A 141 -53.69 5.93 -6.72
CA LEU A 141 -55.05 5.57 -6.29
C LEU A 141 -55.58 6.63 -5.32
#